data_AF-A0A8T1ZPA2-F1
#
_entry.id   AF-A0A8T1ZPA2-F1
#
_cell.length_a   1.000
_cell.length_b   1.000
_cell.length_c   1.000
_cell.angle_alpha   90.00
_cell.angle_beta   90.00
_cell.angle_gamma   90.00
#
_symmetry.space_group_name_H-M   'P 1'
#
loop_
_entity.id
_entity.type
_entity.pdbx_description
1 polymer ?
#
loop_
_entity_poly.entity_id
_entity_poly.type
_entity_poly.pdbx_seq_one_letter_code
_entity_poly.pdbx_strand_id
1 'polypeptide(L)'
;MQRSLRILSHIIYFLFSLSFFLPYKSILSPLILFISLQTQILKAVDSFSPTSHHGPTLLDMAEVLRPEMLDISNDTSSLASPELLHVLAVDDSMVDRKFIERLLRVSSCKVTVVDSATRALQYLGLDGENSSVGFEDLKINLIMTDYSMPGMTGYELLKKIKESSAFREIPVVIMSSENILPRIDRCLEEGAEDFLLKPVKLADVKRLRDSLMKAEERAFKNMMHKRELEANDIYSQLKRAKI
;
A
#
# COMPACT_ATOMS: atom_id res chain seq x y z
N MET A 1 28.02 32.90 13.68
CA MET A 1 28.35 31.45 13.63
C MET A 1 27.40 30.59 14.47
N GLN A 2 27.31 30.75 15.81
CA GLN A 2 26.49 29.86 16.67
C GLN A 2 24.98 29.81 16.37
N ARG A 3 24.37 30.89 15.85
CA ARG A 3 22.94 30.90 15.46
C ARG A 3 22.65 30.07 14.21
N SER A 4 23.58 30.02 13.26
CA SER A 4 23.44 29.27 12.01
C SER A 4 23.59 27.76 12.24
N LEU A 5 24.48 27.34 13.16
CA LEU A 5 24.59 25.94 13.59
C LEU A 5 23.33 25.43 14.34
N ARG A 6 22.64 26.27 15.11
CA ARG A 6 21.37 25.86 15.76
C ARG A 6 20.24 25.65 14.77
N ILE A 7 20.15 26.47 13.73
CA ILE A 7 19.14 26.33 12.68
C ILE A 7 19.42 25.08 11.85
N LEU A 8 20.68 24.84 11.48
CA LEU A 8 21.10 23.62 10.79
C LEU A 8 20.81 22.37 11.65
N SER A 9 21.08 22.43 12.96
CA SER A 9 20.73 21.35 13.90
C SER A 9 19.23 21.09 13.96
N HIS A 10 18.38 22.12 13.96
CA HIS A 10 16.93 21.93 13.96
C HIS A 10 16.38 21.42 12.63
N ILE A 11 16.95 21.84 11.49
CA ILE A 11 16.61 21.32 10.16
C ILE A 11 17.02 19.86 10.06
N ILE A 12 18.22 19.50 10.52
CA ILE A 12 18.68 18.10 10.56
C ILE A 12 17.78 17.27 11.49
N TYR A 13 17.41 17.77 12.67
CA TYR A 13 16.48 17.06 13.57
C TYR A 13 15.07 16.92 12.97
N PHE A 14 14.57 17.93 12.26
CA PHE A 14 13.28 17.88 11.57
C PHE A 14 13.29 16.83 10.45
N LEU A 15 14.33 16.83 9.62
CA LEU A 15 14.52 15.84 8.55
C LEU A 15 14.81 14.43 9.08
N PHE A 16 15.48 14.32 10.24
CA PHE A 16 15.69 13.07 10.96
C PHE A 16 14.38 12.53 11.57
N SER A 17 13.52 13.42 12.08
CA SER A 17 12.18 13.04 12.56
C SER A 17 11.27 12.58 11.43
N LEU A 18 11.42 13.18 10.23
CA LEU A 18 10.67 12.79 9.03
C LEU A 18 11.10 11.42 8.49
N SER A 19 12.37 11.03 8.70
CA SER A 19 12.90 9.72 8.28
C SER A 19 12.54 8.57 9.23
N PHE A 20 12.08 8.86 10.44
CA PHE A 20 11.53 7.87 11.39
C PHE A 20 10.03 7.56 11.19
N PHE A 21 9.33 8.28 10.30
CA PHE A 21 7.88 8.15 10.06
C PHE A 21 7.51 7.49 8.71
N LEU A 22 8.48 6.96 7.98
CA LEU A 22 8.25 6.12 6.80
C LEU A 22 8.08 4.66 7.24
N PRO A 23 7.09 3.90 6.71
CA PRO A 23 6.98 2.49 7.03
C PRO A 23 8.22 1.76 6.51
N TYR A 24 8.85 1.02 7.41
CA TYR A 24 10.05 0.21 7.19
C TYR A 24 9.74 -0.95 6.22
N LYS A 25 9.83 -0.73 4.90
CA LYS A 25 9.98 -1.82 3.92
C LYS A 25 10.93 -1.38 2.80
N SER A 26 12.01 -2.15 2.65
CA SER A 26 13.14 -1.98 1.72
C SER A 26 14.18 -0.93 2.11
N ILE A 27 15.14 -1.36 2.95
CA ILE A 27 16.22 -0.58 3.58
C ILE A 27 17.10 0.21 2.58
N LEU A 28 17.06 -0.09 1.28
CA LEU A 28 17.82 0.68 0.29
C LEU A 28 17.15 2.00 -0.14
N SER A 29 15.83 2.12 -0.23
CA SER A 29 15.22 3.34 -0.80
C SER A 29 15.22 4.57 0.12
N PRO A 30 14.94 4.47 1.45
CA PRO A 30 14.91 5.65 2.30
C PRO A 30 16.31 6.15 2.67
N LEU A 31 17.30 5.25 2.76
CA LEU A 31 18.69 5.64 3.02
C LEU A 31 19.28 6.38 1.80
N ILE A 32 18.96 5.95 0.58
CA ILE A 32 19.35 6.65 -0.65
C ILE A 32 18.66 8.01 -0.73
N LEU A 33 17.36 8.09 -0.43
CA LEU A 33 16.65 9.38 -0.39
C LEU A 33 17.21 10.31 0.70
N PHE A 34 17.53 9.77 1.87
CA PHE A 34 18.11 10.53 2.98
C PHE A 34 19.51 11.04 2.65
N ILE A 35 20.38 10.19 2.06
CA ILE A 35 21.71 10.58 1.61
C ILE A 35 21.61 11.61 0.49
N SER A 36 20.71 11.43 -0.48
CA SER A 36 20.47 12.38 -1.56
C SER A 36 20.05 13.74 -1.00
N LEU A 37 19.07 13.75 -0.09
CA LEU A 37 18.57 14.96 0.55
C LEU A 37 19.64 15.64 1.42
N GLN A 38 20.44 14.87 2.17
CA GLN A 38 21.56 15.43 2.93
C GLN A 38 22.63 16.04 2.02
N THR A 39 22.96 15.38 0.92
CA THR A 39 23.95 15.86 -0.04
C THR A 39 23.45 17.13 -0.75
N GLN A 40 22.16 17.21 -1.06
CA GLN A 40 21.52 18.38 -1.67
C GLN A 40 21.42 19.57 -0.72
N ILE A 41 21.11 19.34 0.56
CA ILE A 41 21.13 20.40 1.59
C ILE A 41 22.54 20.93 1.77
N LEU A 42 23.57 20.06 1.78
CA LEU A 42 24.96 20.51 1.82
C LEU A 42 25.30 21.40 0.59
N LYS A 43 24.92 20.97 -0.61
CA LYS A 43 25.12 21.77 -1.84
C LYS A 43 24.38 23.11 -1.81
N ALA A 44 23.15 23.13 -1.31
CA ALA A 44 22.36 24.36 -1.15
C ALA A 44 23.01 25.32 -0.14
N VAL A 45 23.55 24.79 0.96
CA VAL A 45 24.29 25.56 1.96
C VAL A 45 25.62 26.10 1.40
N ASP A 46 26.35 25.29 0.61
CA ASP A 46 27.61 25.70 -0.02
C ASP A 46 27.41 26.71 -1.16
N SER A 47 26.24 26.71 -1.82
CA SER A 47 25.91 27.67 -2.89
C SER A 47 25.64 29.09 -2.38
N PHE A 48 25.49 29.27 -1.06
CA PHE A 48 25.34 30.57 -0.42
C PHE A 48 26.71 31.19 -0.12
N SER A 49 27.13 32.16 -0.93
CA SER A 49 28.41 32.85 -0.71
C SER A 49 28.41 33.72 0.58
N PRO A 50 29.56 33.93 1.24
CA PRO A 50 29.64 34.58 2.55
C PRO A 50 29.42 36.11 2.55
N THR A 51 29.06 36.72 1.43
CA THR A 51 29.15 38.19 1.26
C THR A 51 27.87 38.95 1.64
N SER A 52 26.83 38.27 2.11
CA SER A 52 25.64 38.89 2.70
C SER A 52 25.69 38.82 4.22
N HIS A 53 25.59 39.98 4.89
CA HIS A 53 25.48 40.06 6.36
C HIS A 53 24.19 39.44 6.93
N HIS A 54 23.29 38.92 6.09
CA HIS A 54 22.14 38.10 6.49
C HIS A 54 22.23 36.74 5.80
N GLY A 55 22.41 35.68 6.60
CA GLY A 55 22.38 34.30 6.10
C GLY A 55 21.02 33.93 5.49
N PRO A 56 20.94 32.81 4.76
CA PRO A 56 19.71 32.41 4.06
C PRO A 56 18.52 32.35 5.02
N THR A 57 17.42 32.99 4.65
CA THR A 57 16.16 32.87 5.39
C THR A 57 15.50 31.53 5.07
N LEU A 58 14.55 31.10 5.91
CA LEU A 58 13.77 29.88 5.67
C LEU A 58 13.01 29.94 4.33
N LEU A 59 12.67 31.13 3.84
CA LEU A 59 12.05 31.33 2.53
C LEU A 59 13.05 31.05 1.40
N ASP A 60 14.28 31.54 1.52
CA ASP A 60 15.34 31.33 0.50
C ASP A 60 15.67 29.85 0.36
N MET A 61 15.71 29.11 1.48
CA MET A 61 15.91 27.67 1.47
C MET A 61 14.73 26.91 0.85
N ALA A 62 13.49 27.35 1.11
CA ALA A 62 12.29 26.75 0.53
C ALA A 62 12.16 27.03 -0.98
N GLU A 63 12.65 28.18 -1.46
CA GLU A 63 12.67 28.56 -2.88
C GLU A 63 13.66 27.68 -3.67
N VAL A 64 14.84 27.40 -3.10
CA VAL A 64 15.87 26.53 -3.69
C VAL A 64 15.41 25.06 -3.76
N LEU A 65 14.63 24.60 -2.78
CA LEU A 65 14.08 23.23 -2.75
C LEU A 65 12.81 23.04 -3.59
N ARG A 66 12.18 24.13 -4.06
CA ARG A 66 10.88 24.09 -4.79
C ARG A 66 10.93 23.37 -6.16
N PRO A 67 11.97 23.53 -7.00
CA PRO A 67 12.04 22.84 -8.30
C PRO A 67 12.16 21.32 -8.15
N GLU A 68 12.94 20.84 -7.17
CA GLU A 68 13.16 19.40 -6.97
C GLU A 68 11.98 18.71 -6.25
N MET A 69 11.20 19.41 -5.41
CA MET A 69 9.94 18.87 -4.88
C MET A 69 8.91 18.58 -5.97
N LEU A 70 8.97 19.29 -7.10
CA LEU A 70 8.17 19.00 -8.29
C LEU A 70 8.77 17.85 -9.11
N ASP A 71 10.09 17.69 -9.18
CA ASP A 71 10.74 16.58 -9.90
C ASP A 71 10.64 15.23 -9.17
N ILE A 72 10.58 15.19 -7.83
CA ILE A 72 10.29 13.96 -7.07
C ILE A 72 8.92 13.37 -7.45
N SER A 73 7.96 14.22 -7.84
CA SER A 73 6.64 13.78 -8.31
C SER A 73 6.68 13.17 -9.73
N ASN A 74 7.73 13.45 -10.52
CA ASN A 74 7.91 12.94 -11.88
C ASN A 74 8.86 11.73 -11.96
N ASP A 75 9.91 11.70 -11.14
CA ASP A 75 10.96 10.66 -11.18
C ASP A 75 10.58 9.35 -10.47
N THR A 76 9.49 9.34 -9.70
CA THR A 76 8.91 8.10 -9.15
C THR A 76 8.19 7.25 -10.20
N SER A 77 8.03 7.76 -11.43
CA SER A 77 7.31 7.06 -12.50
C SER A 77 8.14 6.08 -13.34
N SER A 78 9.48 6.11 -13.27
CA SER A 78 10.32 5.49 -14.33
C SER A 78 11.15 4.25 -13.94
N LEU A 79 11.10 3.71 -12.71
CA LEU A 79 11.90 2.52 -12.34
C LEU A 79 11.25 1.48 -11.40
N ALA A 80 9.97 1.60 -11.07
CA ALA A 80 9.22 0.50 -10.47
C ALA A 80 8.32 -0.13 -11.55
N SER A 81 8.54 -1.41 -11.88
CA SER A 81 7.49 -2.19 -12.55
C SER A 81 6.20 -2.02 -11.75
N PRO A 82 5.05 -1.73 -12.38
CA PRO A 82 3.80 -1.52 -11.64
C PRO A 82 3.59 -2.74 -10.74
N GLU A 83 3.48 -2.53 -9.43
CA GLU A 83 3.17 -3.61 -8.50
C GLU A 83 1.86 -4.26 -8.98
N LEU A 84 1.97 -5.48 -9.48
CA LEU A 84 0.81 -6.22 -9.96
C LEU A 84 -0.05 -6.57 -8.76
N LEU A 85 -1.35 -6.27 -8.83
CA LEU A 85 -2.29 -6.71 -7.80
C LEU A 85 -2.17 -8.21 -7.60
N HIS A 86 -1.91 -8.62 -6.36
CA HIS A 86 -1.77 -10.01 -6.00
C HIS A 86 -3.11 -10.56 -5.50
N VAL A 87 -3.64 -11.53 -6.24
CA VAL A 87 -4.89 -12.22 -5.93
C VAL A 87 -4.60 -13.64 -5.43
N LEU A 88 -5.20 -14.00 -4.29
CA LEU A 88 -5.29 -15.38 -3.83
C LEU A 88 -6.60 -15.98 -4.35
N ALA A 89 -6.52 -16.94 -5.26
CA ALA A 89 -7.66 -17.66 -5.81
C ALA A 89 -7.78 -19.05 -5.17
N VAL A 90 -8.94 -19.37 -4.63
CA VAL A 90 -9.23 -20.58 -3.86
C VAL A 90 -10.38 -21.33 -4.51
N ASP A 91 -10.16 -22.54 -4.98
CA ASP A 91 -11.19 -23.35 -5.64
C ASP A 91 -10.76 -24.82 -5.64
N ASP A 92 -11.62 -25.78 -5.33
CA ASP A 92 -11.27 -27.21 -5.27
C ASP A 92 -11.26 -27.89 -6.66
N SER A 93 -11.96 -27.31 -7.63
CA SER A 93 -11.96 -27.77 -9.02
C SER A 93 -10.69 -27.32 -9.74
N MET A 94 -9.87 -28.27 -10.19
CA MET A 94 -8.67 -27.97 -10.99
C MET A 94 -9.00 -27.22 -12.29
N VAL A 95 -10.16 -27.48 -12.89
CA VAL A 95 -10.59 -26.81 -14.12
C VAL A 95 -10.92 -25.35 -13.85
N ASP A 96 -11.69 -25.09 -12.79
CA ASP A 96 -12.08 -23.74 -12.40
C ASP A 96 -10.86 -22.93 -11.93
N ARG A 97 -9.95 -23.54 -11.15
CA ARG A 97 -8.66 -22.93 -10.77
C ARG A 97 -7.87 -22.46 -11.99
N LYS A 98 -7.68 -23.34 -12.99
CA LYS A 98 -6.93 -22.99 -14.21
C LYS A 98 -7.62 -21.87 -15.00
N PHE A 99 -8.96 -21.89 -15.02
CA PHE A 99 -9.74 -20.89 -15.72
C PHE A 99 -9.62 -19.51 -15.04
N ILE A 100 -9.86 -19.42 -13.73
CA ILE A 100 -9.77 -18.16 -12.99
C ILE A 100 -8.33 -17.62 -12.98
N GLU A 101 -7.33 -18.50 -12.84
CA GLU A 101 -5.92 -18.12 -12.93
C GLU A 101 -5.61 -17.44 -14.26
N ARG A 102 -6.09 -18.02 -15.38
CA ARG A 102 -5.89 -17.44 -16.71
C ARG A 102 -6.56 -16.08 -16.85
N LEU A 103 -7.80 -15.93 -16.37
CA LEU A 103 -8.52 -14.64 -16.42
C LEU A 103 -7.81 -13.54 -15.63
N LEU A 104 -7.32 -13.88 -14.44
CA LEU A 104 -6.59 -12.96 -13.57
C LEU A 104 -5.23 -12.57 -14.17
N ARG A 105 -4.47 -13.54 -14.70
CA ARG A 105 -3.18 -13.26 -15.37
C ARG A 105 -3.34 -12.38 -16.61
N VAL A 106 -4.34 -12.66 -17.46
CA VAL A 106 -4.63 -11.82 -18.65
C VAL A 106 -5.05 -10.41 -18.22
N SER A 107 -5.65 -10.27 -17.04
CA SER A 107 -5.97 -8.99 -16.41
C SER A 107 -4.80 -8.36 -15.64
N SER A 108 -3.55 -8.76 -15.89
CA SER A 108 -2.33 -8.23 -15.26
C SER A 108 -2.31 -8.34 -13.73
N CYS A 109 -2.92 -9.40 -13.17
CA CYS A 109 -2.78 -9.72 -11.76
C CYS A 109 -1.66 -10.74 -11.56
N LYS A 110 -0.92 -10.60 -10.45
CA LYS A 110 -0.18 -11.71 -9.87
C LYS A 110 -1.19 -12.64 -9.20
N VAL A 111 -1.02 -13.96 -9.34
CA VAL A 111 -2.01 -14.92 -8.83
C VAL A 111 -1.29 -16.01 -8.04
N THR A 112 -1.77 -16.25 -6.82
CA THR A 112 -1.53 -17.51 -6.10
C THR A 112 -2.81 -18.32 -6.15
N VAL A 113 -2.72 -19.58 -6.56
CA VAL A 113 -3.85 -20.51 -6.54
C VAL A 113 -3.67 -21.56 -5.45
N VAL A 114 -4.74 -21.87 -4.73
CA VAL A 114 -4.81 -22.95 -3.75
C VAL A 114 -6.10 -23.73 -3.94
N ASP A 115 -6.10 -25.00 -3.52
CA ASP A 115 -7.16 -25.97 -3.84
C ASP A 115 -8.22 -26.17 -2.75
N SER A 116 -8.12 -25.43 -1.65
CA SER A 116 -9.03 -25.59 -0.51
C SER A 116 -8.93 -24.40 0.45
N ALA A 117 -9.99 -24.20 1.23
CA ALA A 117 -9.99 -23.19 2.29
C ALA A 117 -8.91 -23.42 3.35
N THR A 118 -8.64 -24.67 3.73
CA THR A 118 -7.55 -25.00 4.66
C THR A 118 -6.19 -24.55 4.13
N ARG A 119 -5.91 -24.77 2.84
CA ARG A 119 -4.67 -24.32 2.20
C ARG A 119 -4.58 -22.80 2.09
N ALA A 120 -5.71 -22.13 1.89
CA ALA A 120 -5.78 -20.67 1.95
C ALA A 120 -5.42 -20.15 3.35
N LEU A 121 -5.96 -20.75 4.42
CA LEU A 121 -5.62 -20.36 5.79
C LEU A 121 -4.14 -20.61 6.11
N GLN A 122 -3.57 -21.76 5.68
CA GLN A 122 -2.14 -22.03 5.80
C GLN A 122 -1.29 -20.99 5.07
N TYR A 123 -1.68 -20.62 3.86
CA TYR A 123 -0.99 -19.59 3.07
C TYR A 123 -1.06 -18.20 3.74
N LEU A 124 -2.16 -17.92 4.45
CA LEU A 124 -2.36 -16.70 5.22
C LEU A 124 -1.75 -16.75 6.63
N GLY A 125 -1.24 -17.91 7.09
CA GLY A 125 -0.78 -18.09 8.47
C GLY A 125 -1.89 -18.01 9.51
N LEU A 126 -3.11 -18.44 9.14
CA LEU A 126 -4.32 -18.44 9.99
C LEU A 126 -4.71 -19.84 10.50
N ASP A 127 -3.86 -20.85 10.32
CA ASP A 127 -4.08 -22.23 10.73
C ASP A 127 -3.64 -22.55 12.17
N GLY A 128 -3.03 -21.59 12.89
CA GLY A 128 -2.77 -21.67 14.32
C GLY A 128 -1.52 -22.44 14.74
N GLU A 129 -0.84 -23.11 13.81
CA GLU A 129 0.52 -23.62 14.01
C GLU A 129 1.54 -22.58 13.54
N ASN A 130 2.77 -22.62 14.06
CA ASN A 130 3.89 -21.72 13.71
C ASN A 130 4.38 -21.92 12.25
N SER A 131 3.47 -22.02 11.30
CA SER A 131 3.69 -22.05 9.87
C SER A 131 3.90 -20.63 9.39
N SER A 132 4.99 -20.01 9.84
CA SER A 132 5.66 -18.93 9.12
C SER A 132 6.25 -19.52 7.84
N VAL A 133 5.39 -19.96 6.91
CA VAL A 133 5.81 -20.14 5.53
C VAL A 133 6.11 -18.72 5.05
N GLY A 134 7.40 -18.38 5.01
CA GLY A 134 7.94 -17.04 4.83
C GLY A 134 7.47 -16.35 3.56
N PHE A 135 6.27 -15.79 3.61
CA PHE A 135 5.71 -14.89 2.60
C PHE A 135 5.57 -13.46 3.16
N GLU A 136 6.52 -13.05 4.00
CA GLU A 136 6.54 -11.72 4.65
C GLU A 136 6.57 -10.55 3.65
N ASP A 137 6.81 -10.84 2.37
CA ASP A 137 6.90 -9.87 1.29
C ASP A 137 5.71 -9.85 0.31
N LEU A 138 4.70 -10.72 0.45
CA LEU A 138 3.61 -10.79 -0.53
C LEU A 138 2.30 -10.24 0.04
N LYS A 139 2.10 -8.92 -0.12
CA LYS A 139 0.82 -8.25 0.17
C LYS A 139 -0.26 -8.80 -0.78
N ILE A 140 -1.23 -9.53 -0.23
CA ILE A 140 -2.43 -9.92 -0.96
C ILE A 140 -3.37 -8.71 -1.02
N ASN A 141 -3.84 -8.37 -2.23
CA ASN A 141 -4.76 -7.27 -2.44
C ASN A 141 -6.23 -7.73 -2.56
N LEU A 142 -6.46 -9.00 -2.89
CA LEU A 142 -7.79 -9.57 -3.11
C LEU A 142 -7.78 -11.08 -2.86
N ILE A 143 -8.85 -11.60 -2.28
CA ILE A 143 -9.11 -13.03 -2.18
C ILE A 143 -10.36 -13.35 -3.00
N MET A 144 -10.27 -14.34 -3.89
CA MET A 144 -11.41 -14.88 -4.63
C MET A 144 -11.57 -16.35 -4.23
N THR A 145 -12.71 -16.74 -3.68
CA THR A 145 -12.92 -18.12 -3.22
C THR A 145 -14.19 -18.72 -3.79
N ASP A 146 -14.12 -19.98 -4.20
CA ASP A 146 -15.30 -20.79 -4.42
C ASP A 146 -16.11 -20.95 -3.13
N TYR A 147 -17.43 -21.01 -3.24
CA TYR A 147 -18.33 -21.21 -2.12
C TYR A 147 -18.35 -22.68 -1.68
N SER A 148 -18.46 -23.62 -2.62
CA SER A 148 -18.82 -25.01 -2.41
C SER A 148 -17.59 -25.92 -2.44
N MET A 149 -16.74 -25.78 -1.43
CA MET A 149 -15.56 -26.64 -1.27
C MET A 149 -15.79 -27.74 -0.22
N PRO A 150 -15.19 -28.94 -0.41
CA PRO A 150 -15.25 -30.00 0.58
C PRO A 150 -14.50 -29.63 1.87
N GLY A 151 -15.03 -30.08 3.01
CA GLY A 151 -14.44 -29.87 4.34
C GLY A 151 -14.75 -28.50 4.92
N MET A 152 -14.35 -27.42 4.24
CA MET A 152 -14.61 -26.04 4.66
C MET A 152 -15.07 -25.22 3.46
N THR A 153 -16.23 -24.57 3.61
CA THR A 153 -16.85 -23.74 2.58
C THR A 153 -16.13 -22.39 2.42
N GLY A 154 -16.35 -21.73 1.28
CA GLY A 154 -15.89 -20.36 1.07
C GLY A 154 -16.48 -19.35 2.05
N TYR A 155 -17.68 -19.62 2.56
CA TYR A 155 -18.31 -18.79 3.61
C TYR A 155 -17.57 -18.91 4.95
N GLU A 156 -17.19 -20.13 5.36
CA GLU A 156 -16.39 -20.32 6.57
C GLU A 156 -14.98 -19.73 6.45
N LEU A 157 -14.38 -19.81 5.26
CA LEU A 157 -13.13 -19.14 4.96
C LEU A 157 -13.26 -17.61 5.07
N LEU A 158 -14.29 -17.03 4.46
CA LEU A 158 -14.61 -15.60 4.56
C LEU A 158 -14.68 -15.15 6.01
N LYS A 159 -15.46 -15.86 6.84
CA LYS A 159 -15.62 -15.55 8.26
C LYS A 159 -14.27 -15.51 8.99
N LYS A 160 -13.44 -16.55 8.81
CA LYS A 160 -12.10 -16.60 9.42
C LYS A 160 -11.17 -15.47 8.97
N ILE A 161 -11.24 -15.06 7.70
CA ILE A 161 -10.47 -13.93 7.18
C ILE A 161 -10.96 -12.63 7.82
N LYS A 162 -12.27 -12.43 7.94
CA LYS A 162 -12.86 -11.20 8.51
C LYS A 162 -12.69 -11.09 10.02
N GLU A 163 -12.57 -12.21 10.72
CA GLU A 163 -12.20 -12.25 12.14
C GLU A 163 -10.71 -11.92 12.38
N SER A 164 -9.85 -12.03 11.36
CA SER A 164 -8.41 -11.76 11.49
C SER A 164 -8.08 -10.27 11.46
N SER A 165 -7.38 -9.77 12.47
CA SER A 165 -6.90 -8.39 12.51
C SER A 165 -5.95 -8.04 11.36
N ALA A 166 -5.21 -9.02 10.83
CA ALA A 166 -4.24 -8.82 9.76
C ALA A 166 -4.89 -8.78 8.37
N PHE A 167 -5.99 -9.52 8.17
CA PHE A 167 -6.56 -9.74 6.83
C PHE A 167 -8.00 -9.26 6.65
N ARG A 168 -8.69 -8.80 7.70
CA ARG A 168 -10.09 -8.36 7.61
C ARG A 168 -10.36 -7.28 6.57
N GLU A 169 -9.38 -6.41 6.33
CA GLU A 169 -9.46 -5.31 5.37
C GLU A 169 -9.25 -5.78 3.92
N ILE A 170 -8.77 -7.00 3.71
CA ILE A 170 -8.62 -7.55 2.37
C ILE A 170 -10.03 -7.86 1.82
N PRO A 171 -10.37 -7.34 0.63
CA PRO A 171 -11.63 -7.66 -0.02
C PRO A 171 -11.68 -9.16 -0.36
N VAL A 172 -12.81 -9.78 -0.07
CA VAL A 172 -13.07 -11.20 -0.35
C VAL A 172 -14.26 -11.29 -1.28
N VAL A 173 -14.06 -11.91 -2.44
CA VAL A 173 -15.11 -12.16 -3.42
C VAL A 173 -15.46 -13.63 -3.44
N ILE A 174 -16.75 -13.94 -3.28
CA ILE A 174 -17.26 -15.31 -3.36
C ILE A 174 -17.60 -15.65 -4.81
N MET A 175 -17.28 -16.85 -5.25
CA MET A 175 -17.66 -17.42 -6.54
C MET A 175 -18.57 -18.63 -6.29
N SER A 176 -19.68 -18.77 -6.99
CA SER A 176 -20.61 -19.89 -6.80
C SER A 176 -21.22 -20.32 -8.12
N SER A 177 -21.42 -21.63 -8.32
CA SER A 177 -22.22 -22.16 -9.43
C SER A 177 -23.73 -22.05 -9.19
N GLU A 178 -24.13 -21.83 -7.93
CA GLU A 178 -25.53 -21.74 -7.53
C GLU A 178 -25.93 -20.28 -7.28
N ASN A 179 -27.11 -19.90 -7.77
CA ASN A 179 -27.71 -18.58 -7.57
C ASN A 179 -28.79 -18.65 -6.47
N ILE A 180 -28.36 -18.68 -5.20
CA ILE A 180 -29.24 -18.82 -4.04
C ILE A 180 -29.22 -17.52 -3.25
N LEU A 181 -30.30 -16.74 -3.27
CA LEU A 181 -30.37 -15.43 -2.62
C LEU A 181 -29.98 -15.45 -1.13
N PRO A 182 -30.53 -16.33 -0.26
CA PRO A 182 -30.11 -16.41 1.14
C PRO A 182 -28.63 -16.74 1.37
N ARG A 183 -27.94 -17.29 0.36
CA ARG A 183 -26.50 -17.53 0.42
C ARG A 183 -25.73 -16.28 0.07
N ILE A 184 -26.14 -15.58 -0.98
CA ILE A 184 -25.55 -14.31 -1.41
C ILE A 184 -25.65 -13.30 -0.27
N ASP A 185 -26.85 -13.13 0.30
CA ASP A 185 -27.11 -12.18 1.38
C ASP A 185 -26.20 -12.46 2.59
N ARG A 186 -26.13 -13.71 3.05
CA ARG A 186 -25.26 -14.10 4.17
C ARG A 186 -23.78 -13.82 3.90
N CYS A 187 -23.30 -14.00 2.67
CA CYS A 187 -21.90 -13.72 2.35
C CYS A 187 -21.62 -12.21 2.40
N LEU A 188 -22.53 -11.40 1.85
CA LEU A 188 -22.40 -9.94 1.86
C LEU A 188 -22.51 -9.38 3.28
N GLU A 189 -23.41 -9.91 4.10
CA GLU A 189 -23.57 -9.55 5.52
C GLU A 189 -22.31 -9.88 6.35
N GLU A 190 -21.61 -10.98 6.05
CA GLU A 190 -20.34 -11.35 6.67
C GLU A 190 -19.16 -10.48 6.17
N GLY A 191 -19.39 -9.59 5.21
CA GLY A 191 -18.41 -8.64 4.70
C GLY A 191 -17.68 -9.08 3.42
N ALA A 192 -18.26 -9.99 2.62
CA ALA A 192 -17.80 -10.19 1.26
C ALA A 192 -17.92 -8.88 0.46
N GLU A 193 -16.90 -8.57 -0.33
CA GLU A 193 -16.88 -7.41 -1.24
C GLU A 193 -17.84 -7.61 -2.41
N ASP A 194 -17.96 -8.84 -2.90
CA ASP A 194 -18.81 -9.18 -4.03
C ASP A 194 -19.14 -10.68 -4.04
N PHE A 195 -20.17 -11.05 -4.81
CA PHE A 195 -20.58 -12.42 -5.07
C PHE A 195 -20.78 -12.63 -6.57
N LEU A 196 -19.98 -13.51 -7.17
CA LEU A 196 -19.99 -13.79 -8.61
C LEU A 196 -20.58 -15.17 -8.90
N LEU A 197 -21.48 -15.22 -9.88
CA LEU A 197 -21.97 -16.48 -10.41
C LEU A 197 -20.96 -17.05 -11.43
N LYS A 198 -20.59 -18.32 -11.28
CA LYS A 198 -19.76 -19.03 -12.24
C LYS A 198 -20.55 -19.31 -13.54
N PRO A 199 -19.89 -19.31 -14.71
CA PRO A 199 -18.46 -19.02 -14.90
C PRO A 199 -18.15 -17.52 -14.79
N VAL A 200 -17.10 -17.20 -14.02
CA VAL A 200 -16.60 -15.82 -13.88
C VAL A 200 -16.15 -15.30 -15.23
N LYS A 201 -16.50 -14.05 -15.56
CA LYS A 201 -16.17 -13.45 -16.85
C LYS A 201 -14.96 -12.54 -16.72
N LEU A 202 -14.27 -12.32 -17.83
CA LEU A 202 -13.18 -11.35 -17.91
C LEU A 202 -13.62 -9.94 -17.48
N ALA A 203 -14.87 -9.58 -17.76
CA ALA A 203 -15.44 -8.28 -17.35
C ALA A 203 -15.53 -8.14 -15.82
N ASP A 204 -15.85 -9.22 -15.10
CA ASP A 204 -15.93 -9.21 -13.63
C ASP A 204 -14.56 -8.96 -13.02
N VAL A 205 -13.54 -9.67 -13.51
CA VAL A 205 -12.16 -9.52 -13.05
C VAL A 205 -11.63 -8.11 -13.33
N LYS A 206 -11.87 -7.56 -14.53
CA LYS A 206 -11.47 -6.20 -14.87
C LYS A 206 -12.14 -5.16 -13.96
N ARG A 207 -13.45 -5.31 -13.72
CA ARG A 207 -14.20 -4.42 -12.81
C ARG A 207 -13.60 -4.44 -11.40
N LEU A 208 -13.32 -5.62 -10.85
CA LEU A 208 -12.71 -5.76 -9.53
C LEU A 208 -11.32 -5.10 -9.47
N ARG A 209 -10.45 -5.42 -10.43
CA ARG A 209 -9.13 -4.80 -10.54
C ARG A 209 -9.21 -3.28 -10.58
N ASP A 210 -10.03 -2.73 -11.47
CA ASP A 210 -10.12 -1.29 -11.66
C ASP A 210 -10.67 -0.59 -10.41
N SER A 211 -11.58 -1.24 -9.68
CA SER A 211 -12.08 -0.75 -8.40
C SER A 211 -10.96 -0.67 -7.36
N LEU A 212 -10.16 -1.73 -7.22
CA LEU A 212 -9.05 -1.79 -6.27
C LEU A 212 -7.96 -0.75 -6.58
N MET A 213 -7.57 -0.62 -7.86
CA MET A 213 -6.60 0.39 -8.27
C MET A 213 -7.07 1.80 -7.94
N LYS A 214 -8.36 2.11 -8.18
CA LYS A 214 -8.95 3.41 -7.82
C LYS A 214 -8.99 3.62 -6.31
N ALA A 215 -9.27 2.57 -5.53
CA ALA A 215 -9.27 2.65 -4.08
C ALA A 215 -7.87 2.95 -3.54
N GLU A 216 -6.83 2.27 -4.04
CA GLU A 216 -5.44 2.53 -3.69
C GLU A 216 -5.00 3.94 -4.09
N GLU A 217 -5.37 4.42 -5.28
CA GLU A 217 -5.08 5.78 -5.73
C GLU A 217 -5.71 6.84 -4.82
N ARG A 218 -6.97 6.65 -4.42
CA ARG A 218 -7.66 7.56 -3.47
C ARG A 218 -7.01 7.53 -2.10
N ALA A 219 -6.67 6.34 -1.59
CA ALA A 219 -6.00 6.19 -0.30
C ALA A 219 -4.65 6.92 -0.30
N PHE A 220 -3.89 6.81 -1.40
CA PHE A 220 -2.63 7.52 -1.58
C PHE A 220 -2.83 9.04 -1.58
N LYS A 221 -3.78 9.57 -2.37
CA LYS A 221 -4.08 11.01 -2.40
C LYS A 221 -4.50 11.55 -1.02
N ASN A 222 -5.35 10.82 -0.30
CA ASN A 222 -5.79 11.20 1.04
C ASN A 222 -4.63 11.22 2.04
N MET A 223 -3.74 10.23 1.97
CA MET A 223 -2.53 10.18 2.79
C MET A 223 -1.63 11.40 2.53
N MET A 224 -1.40 11.75 1.26
CA MET A 224 -0.57 12.90 0.89
C MET A 224 -1.18 14.21 1.38
N HIS A 225 -2.50 14.40 1.22
CA HIS A 225 -3.19 15.58 1.71
C HIS A 225 -3.11 15.71 3.25
N LYS A 226 -3.29 14.60 3.99
CA LYS A 226 -3.15 14.60 5.45
C LYS A 226 -1.74 15.02 5.89
N ARG A 227 -0.71 14.50 5.23
CA ARG A 227 0.69 14.85 5.52
C ARG A 227 0.99 16.32 5.24
N GLU A 228 0.43 16.88 4.16
CA GLU A 228 0.57 18.29 3.85
C GLU A 228 -0.07 19.19 4.92
N LEU A 229 -1.27 18.82 5.41
CA LEU A 229 -1.92 19.53 6.53
C LEU A 229 -1.09 19.47 7.82
N GLU A 230 -0.55 18.30 8.17
CA GLU A 230 0.32 18.12 9.33
C GLU A 230 1.61 18.97 9.21
N ALA A 231 2.25 18.98 8.04
CA ALA A 231 3.44 19.79 7.80
C ALA A 231 3.14 21.29 7.91
N ASN A 232 2.00 21.75 7.38
CA ASN A 232 1.57 23.14 7.47
C ASN A 232 1.24 23.58 8.90
N ASP A 233 0.67 22.69 9.72
CA ASP A 233 0.42 22.98 11.13
C ASP A 233 1.75 23.11 11.90
N ILE A 234 2.69 22.18 11.70
CA ILE A 234 4.02 22.23 12.32
C ILE A 234 4.75 23.53 11.93
N TYR A 235 4.74 23.90 10.65
CA TYR A 235 5.33 25.14 10.18
C TYR A 235 4.71 26.38 10.86
N SER A 236 3.38 26.37 11.01
CA SER A 236 2.64 27.45 11.68
C SER A 236 3.00 27.56 13.16
N GLN A 237 3.16 26.44 13.88
CA GLN A 237 3.59 26.42 15.28
C GLN A 237 5.03 26.94 15.45
N LEU A 238 5.97 26.52 14.59
CA LEU A 238 7.35 27.00 14.60
C LEU A 238 7.45 28.52 14.33
N LYS A 239 6.60 29.04 13.43
CA LYS A 239 6.52 30.47 13.16
C LYS A 239 6.02 31.25 14.39
N ARG A 240 5.06 30.71 15.14
CA ARG A 240 4.55 31.32 16.39
C ARG A 240 5.57 31.26 17.53
N ALA A 241 6.37 30.21 17.61
CA ALA A 241 7.40 30.03 18.65
C ALA A 241 8.66 30.92 18.47
N LYS A 242 8.73 31.71 17.39
CA LYS A 242 9.84 32.63 17.07
C LYS A 242 9.57 34.10 17.50
N ILE A 243 8.80 34.30 18.57
CA ILE A 243 8.68 35.59 19.28
C ILE A 243 9.25 35.42 20.69
#